data_AF-A0A2Y8ZX59-F1
#
_entry.id   AF-A0A2Y8ZX59-F1
#
_cell.length_a   1.000
_cell.length_b   1.000
_cell.length_c   1.000
_cell.angle_alpha   90.00
_cell.angle_beta   90.00
_cell.angle_gamma   90.00
#
_symmetry.space_group_name_H-M   'P 1'
#
loop_
_entity.id
_entity.type
_entity.pdbx_description
1 polymer ?
#
loop_
_entity_poly.entity_id
_entity_poly.type
_entity_poly.pdbx_seq_one_letter_code
_entity_poly.pdbx_strand_id
1 'polypeptide(L)'
;MAAASEPLVVTAREARTRRGGAASYLADGRAVVWDLPARDHAVDAEIAGAPVPPALARRTGIDDPAIFWPAWTRAEVVAKLTGEPILLLVKRAGLPVDVPDGIEVRTIKRDDLVISLGSMTKKPTVGVVMLHMGDRPVELARALETLQAQEGVDLDVVLVGNGWQPTGLPDWVRTVHLSENVGIPEGRNVGAAEARGELIYFYDDDASLPTPDVLARLAAVILAEPDIAVAQPRGEDPTGKPAPRRWVPRFDVSDGGAAGEATWFWEAVFMIRRSAFEQVGGWPGQFFFAHEGIDLAWRLVDAGWRIIYAPDIVVNHPSTDAARHAVYYRTNARNRVWVARRNLPWPLVPIYLGNWTAITLLQVHDKESLKVWFRGFAEGVRTPAGQRRPMSWKTVARLTRAGRPPVV
;
A
#
# COMPACT_ATOMS: atom_id res chain seq x y z
N MET A 1 26.09 -7.73 -15.88
CA MET A 1 25.67 -8.86 -15.03
C MET A 1 26.80 -9.15 -14.05
N ALA A 2 26.65 -8.76 -12.78
CA ALA A 2 27.56 -9.24 -11.74
C ALA A 2 27.39 -10.76 -11.63
N ALA A 3 28.48 -11.51 -11.50
CA ALA A 3 28.42 -12.96 -11.30
C ALA A 3 27.52 -13.23 -10.08
N ALA A 4 26.46 -14.03 -10.26
CA ALA A 4 25.56 -14.38 -9.17
C ALA A 4 26.38 -14.97 -8.03
N SER A 5 26.41 -14.30 -6.87
CA SER A 5 27.17 -14.75 -5.71
C SER A 5 26.75 -16.18 -5.36
N GLU A 6 27.72 -17.06 -5.15
CA GLU A 6 27.41 -18.42 -4.71
C GLU A 6 27.02 -18.41 -3.23
N PRO A 7 26.11 -19.31 -2.79
CA PRO A 7 25.83 -19.47 -1.37
C PRO A 7 27.07 -20.01 -0.64
N LEU A 8 27.22 -19.64 0.64
CA LEU A 8 28.29 -20.08 1.52
C LEU A 8 27.74 -21.02 2.60
N VAL A 9 28.46 -22.10 2.88
CA VAL A 9 28.16 -22.97 4.03
C VAL A 9 29.03 -22.51 5.19
N VAL A 10 28.38 -22.11 6.29
CA VAL A 10 29.02 -21.55 7.48
C VAL A 10 28.43 -22.19 8.75
N THR A 11 28.95 -21.86 9.91
CA THR A 11 28.30 -22.27 11.17
C THR A 11 27.04 -21.45 11.41
N ALA A 12 26.04 -22.01 12.13
CA ALA A 12 24.83 -21.27 12.50
C ALA A 12 25.13 -20.00 13.32
N ARG A 13 26.22 -20.01 14.10
CA ARG A 13 26.68 -18.83 14.86
C ARG A 13 27.15 -17.72 13.93
N GLU A 14 27.96 -18.04 12.93
CA GLU A 14 28.44 -17.07 11.94
C GLU A 14 27.28 -16.51 11.10
N ALA A 15 26.38 -17.37 10.64
CA ALA A 15 25.20 -16.94 9.89
C ALA A 15 24.37 -15.88 10.66
N ARG A 16 24.14 -16.08 11.97
CA ARG A 16 23.39 -15.11 12.81
C ARG A 16 24.08 -13.74 12.94
N THR A 17 25.39 -13.66 12.72
CA THR A 17 26.13 -12.38 12.76
C THR A 17 26.04 -11.60 11.45
N ARG A 18 25.67 -12.24 10.34
CA ARG A 18 25.47 -11.60 9.04
C ARG A 18 24.07 -10.99 8.97
N ARG A 19 23.97 -9.66 8.87
CA ARG A 19 22.67 -8.96 8.76
C ARG A 19 22.26 -8.79 7.30
N GLY A 20 20.98 -9.01 7.00
CA GLY A 20 20.35 -8.66 5.72
C GLY A 20 20.41 -9.71 4.60
N GLY A 21 21.18 -10.79 4.77
CA GLY A 21 21.28 -11.89 3.81
C GLY A 21 20.23 -12.99 4.03
N ALA A 22 19.90 -13.72 2.97
CA ALA A 22 19.07 -14.93 3.06
C ALA A 22 19.85 -16.07 3.72
N ALA A 23 19.22 -16.82 4.63
CA ALA A 23 19.86 -17.94 5.33
C ALA A 23 18.92 -19.13 5.57
N SER A 24 19.49 -20.35 5.50
CA SER A 24 18.86 -21.60 5.93
C SER A 24 19.69 -22.24 7.03
N TYR A 25 19.06 -22.72 8.10
CA TYR A 25 19.73 -23.33 9.25
C TYR A 25 19.46 -24.82 9.27
N LEU A 26 20.52 -25.62 9.37
CA LEU A 26 20.47 -27.07 9.31
C LEU A 26 20.44 -27.68 10.72
N ALA A 27 19.91 -28.90 10.83
CA ALA A 27 19.77 -29.62 12.10
C ALA A 27 21.12 -29.95 12.78
N ASP A 28 22.22 -29.98 12.02
CA ASP A 28 23.57 -30.30 12.50
C ASP A 28 24.39 -29.06 12.93
N GLY A 29 23.75 -27.88 12.97
CA GLY A 29 24.39 -26.63 13.38
C GLY A 29 25.14 -25.89 12.27
N ARG A 30 25.14 -26.40 11.03
CA ARG A 30 25.53 -25.62 9.85
C ARG A 30 24.42 -24.67 9.41
N ALA A 31 24.78 -23.70 8.58
CA ALA A 31 23.84 -22.82 7.90
C ALA A 31 24.34 -22.54 6.48
N VAL A 32 23.40 -22.38 5.55
CA VAL A 32 23.66 -21.90 4.20
C VAL A 32 23.25 -20.45 4.13
N VAL A 33 24.18 -19.56 3.81
CA VAL A 33 23.95 -18.12 3.68
C VAL A 33 24.13 -17.70 2.23
N TRP A 34 23.23 -16.88 1.74
CA TRP A 34 23.36 -16.21 0.46
C TRP A 34 23.45 -14.71 0.70
N ASP A 35 24.59 -14.11 0.37
CA ASP A 35 24.89 -12.69 0.59
C ASP A 35 24.14 -11.79 -0.42
N LEU A 36 22.83 -11.98 -0.52
CA LEU A 36 21.89 -11.17 -1.29
C LEU A 36 20.70 -10.79 -0.43
N PRO A 37 20.02 -9.65 -0.72
CA PRO A 37 18.92 -9.16 0.10
C PRO A 37 17.79 -10.19 0.22
N ALA A 38 17.45 -10.58 1.45
CA ALA A 38 16.41 -11.57 1.74
C ALA A 38 14.99 -11.19 1.28
N ARG A 39 14.78 -9.92 0.89
CA ARG A 39 13.51 -9.44 0.31
C ARG A 39 13.26 -9.96 -1.11
N ASP A 40 14.34 -10.12 -1.89
CA ASP A 40 14.28 -10.47 -3.31
C ASP A 40 14.87 -11.86 -3.56
N HIS A 41 15.48 -12.46 -2.53
CA HIS A 41 16.20 -13.72 -2.61
C HIS A 41 15.86 -14.60 -1.42
N ALA A 42 15.69 -15.89 -1.67
CA ALA A 42 15.51 -16.89 -0.64
C ALA A 42 16.49 -18.05 -0.86
N VAL A 43 16.93 -18.62 0.25
CA VAL A 43 17.69 -19.87 0.27
C VAL A 43 17.00 -20.85 1.21
N ASP A 44 16.95 -22.09 0.79
CA ASP A 44 16.58 -23.22 1.63
C ASP A 44 17.54 -24.37 1.36
N ALA A 45 17.88 -25.11 2.40
CA ALA A 45 18.87 -26.17 2.32
C ALA A 45 18.56 -27.26 3.33
N GLU A 46 18.80 -28.50 2.92
CA GLU A 46 18.60 -29.69 3.74
C GLU A 46 19.72 -30.72 3.52
N ILE A 47 19.93 -31.58 4.52
CA ILE A 47 20.86 -32.71 4.41
C ILE A 47 20.24 -33.76 3.49
N ALA A 48 20.85 -34.00 2.34
CA ALA A 48 20.27 -34.79 1.26
C ALA A 48 19.94 -36.24 1.66
N GLY A 49 20.70 -36.81 2.61
CA GLY A 49 20.50 -38.16 3.14
C GLY A 49 19.61 -38.26 4.38
N ALA A 50 19.06 -37.15 4.88
CA ALA A 50 18.23 -37.18 6.09
C ALA A 50 16.93 -37.97 5.82
N PRO A 51 16.44 -38.76 6.79
CA PRO A 51 15.18 -39.47 6.62
C PRO A 51 14.01 -38.49 6.51
N VAL A 52 13.09 -38.73 5.58
CA VAL A 52 11.87 -37.91 5.43
C VAL A 52 10.98 -38.12 6.66
N PRO A 53 10.55 -37.04 7.35
CA PRO A 53 9.64 -37.17 8.49
C PRO A 53 8.34 -37.90 8.10
N PRO A 54 7.89 -38.93 8.85
CA PRO A 54 6.74 -39.75 8.46
C PRO A 54 5.44 -38.95 8.24
N ALA A 55 5.26 -37.84 8.96
CA ALA A 55 4.11 -36.97 8.78
C ALA A 55 4.13 -36.23 7.42
N LEU A 56 5.30 -35.81 6.96
CA LEU A 56 5.47 -35.14 5.66
C LEU A 56 5.41 -36.15 4.52
N ALA A 57 6.00 -37.35 4.69
CA ALA A 57 5.89 -38.43 3.72
C ALA A 57 4.43 -38.82 3.45
N ARG A 58 3.61 -38.99 4.51
CA ARG A 58 2.17 -39.25 4.35
C ARG A 58 1.40 -38.12 3.67
N ARG A 59 1.81 -36.86 3.89
CA ARG A 59 1.11 -35.69 3.36
C ARG A 59 1.42 -35.44 1.89
N THR A 60 2.66 -35.71 1.49
CA THR A 60 3.18 -35.45 0.14
C THR A 60 3.14 -36.67 -0.75
N GLY A 61 3.10 -37.88 -0.17
CA GLY A 61 3.21 -39.14 -0.88
C GLY A 61 4.64 -39.50 -1.30
N ILE A 62 5.66 -38.79 -0.77
CA ILE A 62 7.07 -38.98 -1.13
C ILE A 62 7.86 -39.35 0.13
N ASP A 63 8.44 -40.54 0.16
CA ASP A 63 9.25 -41.06 1.27
C ASP A 63 10.75 -41.21 0.92
N ASP A 64 11.10 -41.24 -0.36
CA ASP A 64 12.49 -41.23 -0.84
C ASP A 64 13.15 -39.84 -0.59
N PRO A 65 14.17 -39.76 0.29
CA PRO A 65 14.89 -38.51 0.56
C PRO A 65 15.49 -37.86 -0.69
N ALA A 66 15.91 -38.67 -1.68
CA ALA A 66 16.54 -38.18 -2.90
C ALA A 66 15.57 -37.40 -3.81
N ILE A 67 14.26 -37.64 -3.66
CA ILE A 67 13.19 -36.93 -4.36
C ILE A 67 12.60 -35.84 -3.46
N PHE A 68 12.38 -36.16 -2.18
CA PHE A 68 11.70 -35.28 -1.23
C PHE A 68 12.47 -33.99 -1.00
N TRP A 69 13.76 -34.05 -0.62
CA TRP A 69 14.49 -32.85 -0.21
C TRP A 69 14.72 -31.82 -1.34
N PRO A 70 15.05 -32.21 -2.58
CA PRO A 70 15.08 -31.26 -3.70
C PRO A 70 13.72 -30.58 -3.93
N ALA A 71 12.61 -31.32 -3.86
CA ALA A 71 11.29 -30.76 -4.04
C ALA A 71 10.88 -29.86 -2.86
N TRP A 72 11.18 -30.28 -1.63
CA TRP A 72 10.85 -29.58 -0.39
C TRP A 72 11.60 -28.25 -0.28
N THR A 73 12.93 -28.26 -0.45
CA THR A 73 13.73 -27.02 -0.40
C THR A 73 13.31 -26.03 -1.49
N ARG A 74 12.94 -26.52 -2.69
CA ARG A 74 12.39 -25.69 -3.76
C ARG A 74 11.06 -25.06 -3.35
N ALA A 75 10.18 -25.83 -2.71
CA ALA A 75 8.90 -25.33 -2.21
C ALA A 75 9.06 -24.31 -1.07
N GLU A 76 10.00 -24.53 -0.15
CA GLU A 76 10.34 -23.58 0.92
C GLU A 76 10.86 -22.25 0.36
N VAL A 77 11.71 -22.28 -0.68
CA VAL A 77 12.14 -21.06 -1.38
C VAL A 77 10.94 -20.31 -1.97
N VAL A 78 10.02 -21.00 -2.65
CA VAL A 78 8.80 -20.37 -3.19
C VAL A 78 7.93 -19.80 -2.07
N ALA A 79 7.73 -20.54 -0.99
CA ALA A 79 6.99 -20.10 0.19
C ALA A 79 7.59 -18.83 0.81
N LYS A 80 8.91 -18.78 0.97
CA LYS A 80 9.65 -17.61 1.47
C LYS A 80 9.48 -16.39 0.57
N LEU A 81 9.58 -16.55 -0.75
CA LEU A 81 9.47 -15.45 -1.72
C LEU A 81 8.03 -14.94 -1.89
N THR A 82 7.04 -15.81 -1.73
CA THR A 82 5.61 -15.46 -1.87
C THR A 82 4.93 -15.08 -0.56
N GLY A 83 5.57 -15.34 0.58
CA GLY A 83 4.96 -15.18 1.91
C GLY A 83 3.88 -16.22 2.24
N GLU A 84 3.63 -17.21 1.37
CA GLU A 84 2.65 -18.27 1.63
C GLU A 84 3.22 -19.31 2.62
N PRO A 85 2.50 -19.68 3.70
CA PRO A 85 2.96 -20.75 4.59
C PRO A 85 3.17 -22.06 3.84
N ILE A 86 4.35 -22.69 3.97
CA ILE A 86 4.76 -23.89 3.20
C ILE A 86 3.70 -25.01 3.21
N LEU A 87 3.09 -25.30 4.35
CA LEU A 87 2.09 -26.37 4.46
C LEU A 87 0.77 -26.04 3.75
N LEU A 88 0.45 -24.75 3.54
CA LEU A 88 -0.70 -24.33 2.72
C LEU A 88 -0.35 -24.42 1.24
N LEU A 89 0.84 -23.94 0.86
CA LEU A 89 1.34 -24.03 -0.51
C LEU A 89 1.35 -25.48 -1.00
N VAL A 90 1.96 -26.39 -0.25
CA VAL A 90 2.01 -27.82 -0.59
C VAL A 90 0.63 -28.47 -0.60
N LYS A 91 -0.29 -28.04 0.28
CA LYS A 91 -1.67 -28.54 0.27
C LYS A 91 -2.44 -28.12 -1.00
N ARG A 92 -2.16 -26.92 -1.51
CA ARG A 92 -2.81 -26.34 -2.69
C ARG A 92 -2.23 -26.87 -4.00
N ALA A 93 -0.90 -26.90 -4.10
CA ALA A 93 -0.18 -27.15 -5.35
C ALA A 93 0.44 -28.56 -5.43
N GLY A 94 0.50 -29.30 -4.33
CA GLY A 94 1.23 -30.57 -4.26
C GLY A 94 2.74 -30.38 -4.06
N LEU A 95 3.49 -31.48 -4.22
CA LEU A 95 4.95 -31.49 -4.22
C LEU A 95 5.43 -32.38 -5.38
N PRO A 96 6.26 -31.90 -6.32
CA PRO A 96 6.88 -30.56 -6.38
C PRO A 96 5.87 -29.44 -6.62
N VAL A 97 6.20 -28.22 -6.17
CA VAL A 97 5.40 -27.02 -6.45
C VAL A 97 5.83 -26.42 -7.79
N ASP A 98 4.87 -25.93 -8.56
CA ASP A 98 5.16 -25.07 -9.71
C ASP A 98 5.74 -23.74 -9.23
N VAL A 99 6.76 -23.25 -9.94
CA VAL A 99 7.33 -21.94 -9.63
C VAL A 99 6.47 -20.86 -10.30
N PRO A 100 5.91 -19.91 -9.55
CA PRO A 100 5.12 -18.84 -10.12
C PRO A 100 5.93 -17.97 -11.10
N ASP A 101 5.24 -17.37 -12.06
CA ASP A 101 5.83 -16.36 -12.94
C ASP A 101 6.48 -15.23 -12.11
N GLY A 102 7.67 -14.80 -12.51
CA GLY A 102 8.42 -13.77 -11.80
C GLY A 102 9.27 -14.29 -10.63
N ILE A 103 9.39 -15.61 -10.48
CA ILE A 103 10.36 -16.25 -9.60
C ILE A 103 11.24 -17.20 -10.42
N GLU A 104 12.55 -17.14 -10.21
CA GLU A 104 13.46 -18.18 -10.64
C GLU A 104 13.90 -18.97 -9.42
N VAL A 105 13.91 -20.30 -9.54
CA VAL A 105 14.48 -21.18 -8.53
C VAL A 105 15.40 -22.18 -9.19
N ARG A 106 16.62 -22.30 -8.66
CA ARG A 106 17.58 -23.34 -9.02
C ARG A 106 17.92 -24.18 -7.79
N THR A 107 18.06 -25.48 -7.99
CA THR A 107 18.46 -26.41 -6.93
C THR A 107 19.80 -27.01 -7.29
N ILE A 108 20.76 -26.92 -6.37
CA ILE A 108 22.12 -27.45 -6.53
C ILE A 108 22.39 -28.48 -5.45
N LYS A 109 23.26 -29.46 -5.75
CA LYS A 109 23.85 -30.34 -4.75
C LYS A 109 25.26 -29.84 -4.43
N ARG A 110 25.59 -29.75 -3.15
CA ARG A 110 26.92 -29.38 -2.67
C ARG A 110 27.25 -30.24 -1.47
N ASP A 111 28.28 -31.07 -1.59
CA ASP A 111 28.64 -32.07 -0.60
C ASP A 111 27.44 -32.97 -0.23
N ASP A 112 27.06 -33.00 1.05
CA ASP A 112 25.92 -33.74 1.58
C ASP A 112 24.61 -32.93 1.61
N LEU A 113 24.60 -31.72 1.03
CA LEU A 113 23.46 -30.81 1.04
C LEU A 113 22.76 -30.74 -0.32
N VAL A 114 21.44 -30.60 -0.25
CA VAL A 114 20.64 -30.04 -1.35
C VAL A 114 20.26 -28.61 -0.99
N ILE A 115 20.54 -27.68 -1.90
CA ILE A 115 20.37 -26.25 -1.68
C ILE A 115 19.50 -25.71 -2.81
N SER A 116 18.37 -25.13 -2.47
CA SER A 116 17.54 -24.36 -3.40
C SER A 116 17.79 -22.87 -3.20
N LEU A 117 18.01 -22.17 -4.31
CA LEU A 117 18.25 -20.73 -4.38
C LEU A 117 17.16 -20.14 -5.25
N GLY A 118 16.44 -19.13 -4.75
CA GLY A 118 15.44 -18.44 -5.55
C GLY A 118 15.56 -16.94 -5.50
N SER A 119 15.19 -16.30 -6.60
CA SER A 119 15.17 -14.85 -6.76
C SER A 119 13.87 -14.41 -7.40
N MET A 120 13.33 -13.29 -6.92
CA MET A 120 12.30 -12.54 -7.64
C MET A 120 12.92 -12.03 -8.94
N THR A 121 12.43 -12.50 -10.09
CA THR A 121 12.85 -12.04 -11.41
C THR A 121 11.99 -10.90 -11.93
N LYS A 122 10.80 -10.73 -11.37
CA LYS A 122 9.90 -9.62 -11.70
C LYS A 122 9.76 -8.69 -10.50
N LYS A 123 10.19 -7.45 -10.67
CA LYS A 123 9.92 -6.39 -9.71
C LYS A 123 8.43 -6.03 -9.76
N PRO A 124 7.79 -5.68 -8.63
CA PRO A 124 6.45 -5.11 -8.64
C PRO A 124 6.41 -3.89 -9.55
N THR A 125 5.38 -3.81 -10.38
CA THR A 125 5.17 -2.68 -11.30
C THR A 125 4.31 -1.61 -10.62
N VAL A 126 4.86 -0.41 -10.46
CA VAL A 126 4.22 0.69 -9.73
C VAL A 126 4.00 1.88 -10.66
N GLY A 127 2.72 2.20 -10.88
CA GLY A 127 2.30 3.42 -11.55
C GLY A 127 2.21 4.57 -10.57
N VAL A 128 3.11 5.54 -10.67
CA VAL A 128 3.12 6.71 -9.80
C VAL A 128 2.28 7.81 -10.41
N VAL A 129 1.33 8.33 -9.63
CA VAL A 129 0.44 9.42 -10.05
C VAL A 129 0.73 10.64 -9.19
N MET A 130 1.26 11.67 -9.82
CA MET A 130 1.52 12.98 -9.22
C MET A 130 0.60 14.03 -9.83
N LEU A 131 0.14 14.97 -9.02
CA LEU A 131 -0.69 16.09 -9.45
C LEU A 131 0.04 17.39 -9.06
N HIS A 132 0.20 18.31 -10.01
CA HIS A 132 0.94 19.56 -9.78
C HIS A 132 0.27 20.74 -10.48
N MET A 133 0.33 21.93 -9.87
CA MET A 133 -0.25 23.18 -10.43
C MET A 133 0.80 24.16 -10.97
N GLY A 134 2.09 23.80 -10.94
CA GLY A 134 3.18 24.65 -11.44
C GLY A 134 3.69 25.69 -10.45
N ASP A 135 3.27 25.64 -9.18
CA ASP A 135 3.52 26.64 -8.14
C ASP A 135 4.57 26.22 -7.11
N ARG A 136 5.12 24.99 -7.21
CA ARG A 136 6.10 24.41 -6.25
C ARG A 136 7.24 23.66 -6.95
N PRO A 137 8.06 24.34 -7.76
CA PRO A 137 9.07 23.67 -8.57
C PRO A 137 10.20 23.03 -7.75
N VAL A 138 10.54 23.58 -6.57
CA VAL A 138 11.61 23.06 -5.72
C VAL A 138 11.18 21.76 -5.05
N GLU A 139 9.96 21.74 -4.50
CA GLU A 139 9.36 20.59 -3.88
C GLU A 139 9.15 19.46 -4.90
N LEU A 140 8.61 19.78 -6.08
CA LEU A 140 8.44 18.82 -7.17
C LEU A 140 9.78 18.19 -7.58
N ALA A 141 10.83 19.00 -7.71
CA ALA A 141 12.16 18.49 -8.06
C ALA A 141 12.67 17.48 -7.02
N ARG A 142 12.51 17.79 -5.73
CA ARG A 142 12.86 16.87 -4.63
C ARG A 142 12.01 15.60 -4.63
N ALA A 143 10.71 15.73 -4.88
CA ALA A 143 9.80 14.60 -4.97
C ALA A 143 10.24 13.64 -6.09
N LEU A 144 10.57 14.17 -7.27
CA LEU A 144 11.07 13.40 -8.42
C LEU A 144 12.46 12.78 -8.17
N GLU A 145 13.37 13.50 -7.51
CA GLU A 145 14.70 12.98 -7.16
C GLU A 145 14.58 11.74 -6.25
N THR A 146 13.80 11.84 -5.17
CA THR A 146 13.61 10.71 -4.24
C THR A 146 12.83 9.54 -4.85
N LEU A 147 12.00 9.82 -5.87
CA LEU A 147 11.30 8.80 -6.64
C LEU A 147 12.25 8.06 -7.60
N GLN A 148 13.13 8.80 -8.29
CA GLN A 148 14.15 8.22 -9.17
C GLN A 148 15.13 7.31 -8.42
N ALA A 149 15.37 7.61 -7.14
CA ALA A 149 16.23 6.80 -6.27
C ALA A 149 15.60 5.49 -5.78
N GLN A 150 14.32 5.21 -6.09
CA GLN A 150 13.67 3.99 -5.62
C GLN A 150 14.18 2.74 -6.34
N GLU A 151 14.39 1.68 -5.57
CA GLU A 151 14.88 0.37 -5.98
C GLU A 151 13.86 -0.72 -5.68
N GLY A 152 14.02 -1.89 -6.29
CA GLY A 152 13.16 -3.06 -6.04
C GLY A 152 11.77 -2.99 -6.66
N VAL A 153 11.47 -1.95 -7.45
CA VAL A 153 10.22 -1.78 -8.21
C VAL A 153 10.52 -1.34 -9.64
N ASP A 154 9.60 -1.60 -10.56
CA ASP A 154 9.60 -1.01 -11.90
C ASP A 154 8.59 0.14 -11.93
N LEU A 155 9.07 1.34 -12.26
CA LEU A 155 8.29 2.57 -12.17
C LEU A 155 7.75 3.02 -13.53
N ASP A 156 6.49 3.44 -13.54
CA ASP A 156 5.92 4.28 -14.58
C ASP A 156 5.35 5.53 -13.92
N VAL A 157 5.87 6.70 -14.28
CA VAL A 157 5.58 7.95 -13.55
C VAL A 157 4.78 8.89 -14.43
N VAL A 158 3.63 9.31 -13.93
CA VAL A 158 2.72 10.25 -14.58
C VAL A 158 2.55 11.49 -13.72
N LEU A 159 2.97 12.64 -14.25
CA LEU A 159 2.70 13.95 -13.68
C LEU A 159 1.54 14.61 -14.43
N VAL A 160 0.45 14.85 -13.72
CA VAL A 160 -0.71 15.58 -14.23
C VAL A 160 -0.53 17.06 -13.87
N GLY A 161 -0.38 17.90 -14.88
CA GLY A 161 -0.42 19.36 -14.75
C GLY A 161 -1.87 19.85 -14.69
N ASN A 162 -2.31 20.27 -13.51
CA ASN A 162 -3.70 20.56 -13.20
C ASN A 162 -4.01 22.05 -13.32
N GLY A 163 -4.46 22.49 -14.50
CA GLY A 163 -4.53 23.91 -14.84
C GLY A 163 -3.17 24.51 -15.19
N TRP A 164 -2.19 23.67 -15.53
CA TRP A 164 -0.81 24.05 -15.83
C TRP A 164 -0.21 23.08 -16.84
N GLN A 165 0.53 23.59 -17.83
CA GLN A 165 1.26 22.77 -18.81
C GLN A 165 2.62 22.36 -18.23
N PRO A 166 2.87 21.07 -18.01
CA PRO A 166 4.18 20.63 -17.53
C PRO A 166 5.27 20.81 -18.58
N THR A 167 6.39 21.43 -18.18
CA THR A 167 7.56 21.69 -19.03
C THR A 167 8.86 21.52 -18.24
N GLY A 168 9.94 21.11 -18.91
CA GLY A 168 11.27 21.02 -18.29
C GLY A 168 11.45 19.87 -17.30
N LEU A 169 10.71 18.78 -17.49
CA LEU A 169 10.75 17.59 -16.64
C LEU A 169 11.69 16.52 -17.23
N PRO A 170 12.22 15.60 -16.40
CA PRO A 170 13.03 14.48 -16.88
C PRO A 170 12.28 13.58 -17.87
N ASP A 171 12.99 13.01 -18.85
CA ASP A 171 12.41 12.18 -19.92
C ASP A 171 11.66 10.93 -19.42
N TRP A 172 11.98 10.46 -18.21
CA TRP A 172 11.32 9.30 -17.59
C TRP A 172 9.98 9.65 -16.94
N VAL A 173 9.59 10.93 -16.89
CA VAL A 173 8.30 11.41 -16.37
C VAL A 173 7.36 11.67 -17.54
N ARG A 174 6.27 10.89 -17.64
CA ARG A 174 5.20 11.18 -18.58
C ARG A 174 4.31 12.28 -18.04
N THR A 175 3.84 13.14 -18.93
CA THR A 175 3.04 14.31 -18.54
C THR A 175 1.66 14.26 -19.15
N VAL A 176 0.68 14.73 -18.38
CA VAL A 176 -0.69 14.94 -18.86
C VAL A 176 -1.05 16.38 -18.54
N HIS A 177 -1.48 17.14 -19.53
CA HIS A 177 -1.92 18.51 -19.33
C HIS A 177 -3.43 18.59 -19.23
N LEU A 178 -3.91 19.18 -18.14
CA LEU A 178 -5.29 19.63 -17.98
C LEU A 178 -5.31 21.15 -18.06
N SER A 179 -6.10 21.70 -18.97
CA SER A 179 -6.18 23.14 -19.22
C SER A 179 -6.77 23.94 -18.05
N GLU A 180 -7.48 23.27 -17.15
CA GLU A 180 -8.09 23.86 -15.96
C GLU A 180 -7.84 22.96 -14.74
N ASN A 181 -7.97 23.55 -13.55
CA ASN A 181 -7.91 22.80 -12.31
C ASN A 181 -9.22 22.04 -12.10
N VAL A 182 -9.19 20.71 -12.26
CA VAL A 182 -10.35 19.83 -12.09
C VAL A 182 -10.54 19.33 -10.65
N GLY A 183 -9.67 19.77 -9.74
CA GLY A 183 -9.57 19.29 -8.36
C GLY A 183 -8.69 18.05 -8.20
N ILE A 184 -8.41 17.70 -6.94
CA ILE A 184 -7.50 16.61 -6.56
C ILE A 184 -8.01 15.23 -7.02
N PRO A 185 -9.29 14.85 -6.73
CA PRO A 185 -9.76 13.50 -7.02
C PRO A 185 -9.78 13.20 -8.52
N GLU A 186 -10.23 14.16 -9.34
CA GLU A 186 -10.33 13.97 -10.79
C GLU A 186 -8.96 14.02 -11.46
N GLY A 187 -8.07 14.94 -11.05
CA GLY A 187 -6.70 14.96 -11.55
C GLY A 187 -5.97 13.64 -11.28
N ARG A 188 -6.21 13.03 -10.10
CA ARG A 188 -5.69 11.70 -9.77
C ARG A 188 -6.31 10.58 -10.59
N ASN A 189 -7.61 10.65 -10.93
CA ASN A 189 -8.24 9.69 -11.84
C ASN A 189 -7.62 9.73 -13.24
N VAL A 190 -7.41 10.94 -13.79
CA VAL A 190 -6.76 11.14 -15.08
C VAL A 190 -5.36 10.52 -15.07
N GLY A 191 -4.57 10.83 -14.03
CA GLY A 191 -3.23 10.25 -13.90
C GLY A 191 -3.24 8.73 -13.74
N ALA A 192 -4.19 8.17 -12.97
CA ALA A 192 -4.32 6.74 -12.76
C ALA A 192 -4.73 5.96 -14.02
N ALA A 193 -5.52 6.59 -14.90
CA ALA A 193 -5.89 6.03 -16.20
C ALA A 193 -4.69 5.95 -17.16
N GLU A 194 -3.77 6.91 -17.06
CA GLU A 194 -2.56 6.95 -17.87
C GLU A 194 -1.44 6.08 -17.30
N ALA A 195 -1.33 6.00 -15.97
CA ALA A 195 -0.29 5.24 -15.28
C ALA A 195 -0.44 3.73 -15.53
N ARG A 196 0.68 3.02 -15.54
CA ARG A 196 0.80 1.57 -15.76
C ARG A 196 1.38 0.90 -14.53
N GLY A 197 1.03 -0.37 -14.33
CA GLY A 197 1.54 -1.17 -13.22
C GLY A 197 0.42 -1.79 -12.39
N GLU A 198 0.70 -2.91 -11.75
CA GLU A 198 -0.28 -3.64 -10.93
C GLU A 198 -0.63 -2.90 -9.62
N LEU A 199 0.26 -2.00 -9.19
CA LEU A 199 0.07 -1.10 -8.06
C LEU A 199 0.07 0.35 -8.55
N ILE A 200 -0.68 1.20 -7.86
CA ILE A 200 -0.71 2.65 -8.09
C ILE A 200 -0.19 3.33 -6.82
N TYR A 201 0.76 4.23 -6.95
CA TYR A 201 1.24 5.07 -5.85
C TYR A 201 0.79 6.51 -6.09
N PHE A 202 -0.18 6.97 -5.29
CA PHE A 202 -0.56 8.37 -5.29
C PHE A 202 0.47 9.13 -4.46
N TYR A 203 1.07 10.16 -5.07
CA TYR A 203 2.24 10.84 -4.51
C TYR A 203 2.11 12.35 -4.70
N ASP A 204 1.89 13.07 -3.60
CA ASP A 204 1.83 14.53 -3.61
C ASP A 204 3.20 15.15 -4.00
N ASP A 205 3.14 16.30 -4.65
CA ASP A 205 4.27 17.00 -5.24
C ASP A 205 5.21 17.66 -4.22
N ASP A 206 4.81 17.71 -2.95
CA ASP A 206 5.58 18.21 -1.82
C ASP A 206 6.00 17.12 -0.82
N ALA A 207 5.79 15.85 -1.17
CA ALA A 207 6.31 14.71 -0.41
C ALA A 207 7.74 14.33 -0.83
N SER A 208 8.43 13.58 0.03
CA SER A 208 9.74 12.99 -0.30
C SER A 208 9.95 11.62 0.35
N LEU A 209 10.65 10.72 -0.32
CA LEU A 209 10.93 9.37 0.16
C LEU A 209 12.30 9.33 0.86
N PRO A 210 12.38 8.95 2.17
CA PRO A 210 13.63 9.03 2.92
C PRO A 210 14.64 7.92 2.60
N THR A 211 14.19 6.79 2.05
CA THR A 211 15.04 5.63 1.73
C THR A 211 14.71 5.10 0.33
N PRO A 212 15.64 4.40 -0.35
CA PRO A 212 15.43 3.91 -1.72
C PRO A 212 14.50 2.70 -1.80
N ASP A 213 14.01 2.16 -0.68
CA ASP A 213 13.23 0.93 -0.63
C ASP A 213 11.76 1.14 -0.21
N VAL A 214 11.30 2.38 -0.07
CA VAL A 214 9.94 2.69 0.40
C VAL A 214 8.88 2.04 -0.48
N LEU A 215 8.99 2.19 -1.81
CA LEU A 215 7.98 1.63 -2.72
C LEU A 215 7.99 0.10 -2.73
N ALA A 216 9.17 -0.52 -2.66
CA ALA A 216 9.30 -1.97 -2.57
C ALA A 216 8.65 -2.51 -1.28
N ARG A 217 8.84 -1.81 -0.15
CA ARG A 217 8.23 -2.17 1.14
C ARG A 217 6.71 -2.00 1.13
N LEU A 218 6.19 -0.93 0.53
CA LEU A 218 4.74 -0.75 0.36
C LEU A 218 4.14 -1.83 -0.55
N ALA A 219 4.83 -2.16 -1.64
CA ALA A 219 4.42 -3.24 -2.54
C ALA A 219 4.37 -4.58 -1.80
N ALA A 220 5.39 -4.89 -1.00
CA ALA A 220 5.43 -6.11 -0.20
C ALA A 220 4.24 -6.21 0.78
N VAL A 221 3.83 -5.10 1.42
CA VAL A 221 2.63 -5.09 2.29
C VAL A 221 1.37 -5.46 1.51
N ILE A 222 1.18 -4.90 0.31
CA ILE A 222 -0.01 -5.19 -0.50
C ILE A 222 0.02 -6.61 -1.05
N LEU A 223 1.18 -7.07 -1.51
CA LEU A 223 1.35 -8.37 -2.16
C LEU A 223 1.38 -9.53 -1.19
N ALA A 224 1.59 -9.29 0.11
CA ALA A 224 1.59 -10.32 1.15
C ALA A 224 0.26 -11.07 1.24
N GLU A 225 -0.88 -10.40 1.02
CA GLU A 225 -2.19 -11.03 1.02
C GLU A 225 -3.07 -10.50 -0.12
N PRO A 226 -3.81 -11.39 -0.84
CA PRO A 226 -4.53 -11.02 -2.04
C PRO A 226 -5.74 -10.09 -1.80
N ASP A 227 -6.19 -9.92 -0.56
CA ASP A 227 -7.32 -9.07 -0.14
C ASP A 227 -6.87 -7.73 0.46
N ILE A 228 -5.57 -7.42 0.46
CA ILE A 228 -5.06 -6.08 0.81
C ILE A 228 -5.16 -5.18 -0.42
N ALA A 229 -5.90 -4.08 -0.29
CA ALA A 229 -5.99 -3.06 -1.32
C ALA A 229 -4.97 -1.95 -1.11
N VAL A 230 -4.77 -1.48 0.12
CA VAL A 230 -4.00 -0.25 0.40
C VAL A 230 -2.91 -0.53 1.42
N ALA A 231 -1.71 -0.02 1.16
CA ALA A 231 -0.66 0.17 2.14
C ALA A 231 -0.47 1.68 2.40
N GLN A 232 -0.74 2.10 3.65
CA GLN A 232 -0.58 3.46 4.12
C GLN A 232 0.74 3.58 4.91
N PRO A 233 1.73 4.36 4.43
CA PRO A 233 2.91 4.69 5.21
C PRO A 233 2.58 5.69 6.33
N ARG A 234 3.52 5.86 7.26
CA ARG A 234 3.51 6.96 8.23
C ARG A 234 4.07 8.23 7.62
N GLY A 235 3.30 9.31 7.71
CA GLY A 235 3.76 10.66 7.36
C GLY A 235 4.57 11.29 8.49
N GLU A 236 5.73 11.83 8.16
CA GLU A 236 6.56 12.63 9.06
C GLU A 236 6.94 13.97 8.43
N ASP A 237 7.18 14.99 9.26
CA ASP A 237 7.67 16.27 8.76
C ASP A 237 9.19 16.20 8.53
N PRO A 238 9.70 16.57 7.36
CA PRO A 238 11.14 16.51 7.08
C PRO A 238 11.98 17.45 7.95
N THR A 239 11.37 18.43 8.61
CA THR A 239 12.02 19.40 9.51
C THR A 239 11.92 18.99 11.00
N GLY A 240 11.29 17.85 11.29
CA GLY A 240 11.11 17.35 12.66
C GLY A 240 9.92 17.97 13.40
N LYS A 241 9.07 18.75 12.72
CA LYS A 241 7.81 19.21 13.32
C LYS A 241 6.89 18.00 13.64
N PRO A 242 6.09 18.06 14.70
CA PRO A 242 5.12 17.01 14.97
C PRO A 242 4.15 16.86 13.80
N ALA A 243 4.11 15.67 13.21
CA ALA A 243 3.17 15.33 12.17
C ALA A 243 1.71 15.47 12.69
N PRO A 244 0.77 15.96 11.87
CA PRO A 244 -0.63 16.03 12.24
C PRO A 244 -1.18 14.65 12.65
N ARG A 245 -1.81 14.57 13.83
CA ARG A 245 -2.46 13.33 14.31
C ARG A 245 -3.50 12.78 13.32
N ARG A 246 -4.06 13.65 12.47
CA ARG A 246 -4.96 13.31 11.36
C ARG A 246 -4.28 12.58 10.19
N TRP A 247 -2.99 12.25 10.27
CA TRP A 247 -2.33 11.37 9.31
C TRP A 247 -2.30 9.91 9.78
N VAL A 248 -2.55 9.66 11.07
CA VAL A 248 -2.63 8.30 11.62
C VAL A 248 -4.02 7.73 11.33
N PRO A 249 -4.14 6.72 10.45
CA PRO A 249 -5.43 6.24 9.92
C PRO A 249 -6.17 5.28 10.89
N ARG A 250 -6.02 5.50 12.19
CA ARG A 250 -6.47 4.60 13.27
C ARG A 250 -7.45 5.33 14.18
N PHE A 251 -8.12 4.57 15.06
CA PHE A 251 -8.98 5.17 16.08
C PHE A 251 -8.13 5.87 17.14
N ASP A 252 -7.17 5.15 17.71
CA ASP A 252 -6.16 5.75 18.57
C ASP A 252 -5.12 6.49 17.72
N VAL A 253 -5.21 7.83 17.75
CA VAL A 253 -4.28 8.74 17.07
C VAL A 253 -3.18 9.25 18.00
N SER A 254 -3.07 8.70 19.22
CA SER A 254 -1.99 9.02 20.17
C SER A 254 -0.73 8.20 19.92
N ASP A 255 -0.88 6.95 19.45
CA ASP A 255 0.22 6.09 19.06
C ASP A 255 0.29 5.95 17.54
N GLY A 256 1.15 6.77 16.91
CA GLY A 256 1.42 6.70 15.48
C GLY A 256 2.21 5.45 15.05
N GLY A 257 2.67 4.62 15.98
CA GLY A 257 3.45 3.40 15.75
C GLY A 257 2.62 2.10 15.68
N ALA A 258 1.34 2.15 16.01
CA ALA A 258 0.48 0.96 16.03
C ALA A 258 0.07 0.51 14.62
N ALA A 259 0.78 -0.48 14.07
CA ALA A 259 0.49 -1.09 12.77
C ALA A 259 -0.88 -1.81 12.74
N GLY A 260 -1.40 -2.06 11.53
CA GLY A 260 -2.54 -2.94 11.30
C GLY A 260 -3.68 -2.33 10.47
N GLU A 261 -4.84 -2.98 10.52
CA GLU A 261 -5.97 -2.66 9.63
C GLU A 261 -6.56 -1.26 9.90
N ALA A 262 -6.56 -0.40 8.89
CA ALA A 262 -7.18 0.92 8.94
C ALA A 262 -8.57 0.91 8.28
N THR A 263 -9.37 1.95 8.57
CA THR A 263 -10.72 2.14 8.00
C THR A 263 -10.83 3.35 7.08
N TRP A 264 -9.74 4.10 6.99
CA TRP A 264 -9.50 5.23 6.11
C TRP A 264 -7.99 5.31 5.89
N PHE A 265 -7.52 6.25 5.08
CA PHE A 265 -6.10 6.44 4.83
C PHE A 265 -5.82 7.92 4.54
N TRP A 266 -4.57 8.32 4.70
CA TRP A 266 -4.15 9.69 4.43
C TRP A 266 -3.84 9.82 2.95
N GLU A 267 -4.57 10.72 2.29
CA GLU A 267 -4.66 10.75 0.83
C GLU A 267 -3.41 11.29 0.15
N ALA A 268 -2.48 11.95 0.85
CA ALA A 268 -1.33 12.60 0.21
C ALA A 268 -0.35 11.58 -0.38
N VAL A 269 -0.11 10.48 0.35
CA VAL A 269 0.83 9.44 -0.04
C VAL A 269 0.35 8.07 0.43
N PHE A 270 0.05 7.19 -0.52
CA PHE A 270 -0.30 5.80 -0.26
C PHE A 270 -0.18 4.96 -1.53
N MET A 271 0.01 3.65 -1.35
CA MET A 271 -0.02 2.68 -2.44
C MET A 271 -1.33 1.90 -2.43
N ILE A 272 -1.90 1.67 -3.60
CA ILE A 272 -3.13 0.91 -3.78
C ILE A 272 -2.99 -0.12 -4.91
N ARG A 273 -3.59 -1.30 -4.72
CA ARG A 273 -3.74 -2.31 -5.75
C ARG A 273 -4.63 -1.78 -6.88
N ARG A 274 -4.13 -1.79 -8.12
CA ARG A 274 -4.88 -1.27 -9.29
C ARG A 274 -6.25 -1.93 -9.43
N SER A 275 -6.31 -3.26 -9.35
CA SER A 275 -7.56 -4.00 -9.48
C SER A 275 -8.61 -3.60 -8.44
N ALA A 276 -8.18 -3.29 -7.21
CA ALA A 276 -9.09 -2.81 -6.16
C ALA A 276 -9.59 -1.39 -6.47
N PHE A 277 -8.69 -0.49 -6.89
CA PHE A 277 -9.04 0.89 -7.28
C PHE A 277 -10.04 0.92 -8.45
N GLU A 278 -9.79 0.12 -9.49
CA GLU A 278 -10.65 0.01 -10.67
C GLU A 278 -12.00 -0.64 -10.34
N GLN A 279 -12.00 -1.71 -9.53
CA GLN A 279 -13.24 -2.39 -9.10
C GLN A 279 -14.23 -1.44 -8.42
N VAL A 280 -13.74 -0.55 -7.56
CA VAL A 280 -14.60 0.40 -6.84
C VAL A 280 -14.92 1.65 -7.65
N GLY A 281 -14.33 1.82 -8.83
CA GLY A 281 -14.58 2.95 -9.74
C GLY A 281 -13.75 4.21 -9.45
N GLY A 282 -12.55 4.05 -8.88
CA GLY A 282 -11.61 5.14 -8.66
C GLY A 282 -12.04 6.19 -7.63
N TRP A 283 -11.52 7.41 -7.76
CA TRP A 283 -11.87 8.54 -6.90
C TRP A 283 -13.22 9.17 -7.29
N PRO A 284 -13.96 9.77 -6.35
CA PRO A 284 -15.15 10.55 -6.67
C PRO A 284 -14.76 11.92 -7.24
N GLY A 285 -14.40 11.98 -8.52
CA GLY A 285 -13.87 13.16 -9.23
C GLY A 285 -14.57 14.49 -8.91
N GLN A 286 -15.91 14.46 -8.86
CA GLN A 286 -16.75 15.63 -8.61
C GLN A 286 -16.56 16.27 -7.22
N PHE A 287 -15.88 15.60 -6.28
CA PHE A 287 -15.62 16.13 -4.94
C PHE A 287 -14.70 17.35 -4.96
N PHE A 288 -13.85 17.48 -5.98
CA PHE A 288 -12.86 18.54 -6.17
C PHE A 288 -11.76 18.58 -5.08
N PHE A 289 -12.12 18.50 -3.80
CA PHE A 289 -11.22 18.54 -2.65
C PHE A 289 -11.94 18.07 -1.37
N ALA A 290 -11.27 17.35 -0.48
CA ALA A 290 -11.75 16.86 0.82
C ALA A 290 -12.86 15.78 0.80
N HIS A 291 -12.71 14.80 1.68
CA HIS A 291 -13.59 13.62 1.90
C HIS A 291 -13.57 12.55 0.81
N GLU A 292 -12.76 12.70 -0.23
CA GLU A 292 -12.62 11.74 -1.33
C GLU A 292 -12.07 10.37 -0.87
N GLY A 293 -11.18 10.35 0.12
CA GLY A 293 -10.56 9.15 0.68
C GLY A 293 -11.45 8.45 1.68
N ILE A 294 -12.34 9.16 2.38
CA ILE A 294 -13.40 8.49 3.16
C ILE A 294 -14.34 7.74 2.22
N ASP A 295 -14.76 8.39 1.12
CA ASP A 295 -15.60 7.75 0.10
C ASP A 295 -14.91 6.53 -0.52
N LEU A 296 -13.65 6.65 -0.92
CA LEU A 296 -12.87 5.55 -1.49
C LEU A 296 -12.64 4.43 -0.48
N ALA A 297 -12.22 4.74 0.76
CA ALA A 297 -12.00 3.75 1.80
C ALA A 297 -13.27 2.94 2.12
N TRP A 298 -14.42 3.61 2.25
CA TRP A 298 -15.67 2.92 2.52
C TRP A 298 -16.08 1.98 1.39
N ARG A 299 -15.90 2.39 0.13
CA ARG A 299 -16.17 1.51 -1.02
C ARG A 299 -15.21 0.31 -1.07
N LEU A 300 -13.93 0.50 -0.74
CA LEU A 300 -12.96 -0.59 -0.66
C LEU A 300 -13.33 -1.60 0.43
N VAL A 301 -13.63 -1.11 1.65
CA VAL A 301 -14.00 -1.98 2.79
C VAL A 301 -15.31 -2.73 2.50
N ASP A 302 -16.28 -2.09 1.84
CA ASP A 302 -17.53 -2.73 1.45
C ASP A 302 -17.35 -3.80 0.37
N ALA A 303 -16.42 -3.58 -0.56
CA ALA A 303 -16.01 -4.57 -1.57
C ALA A 303 -15.17 -5.72 -0.98
N GLY A 304 -14.90 -5.72 0.33
CA GLY A 304 -14.21 -6.80 1.03
C GLY A 304 -12.71 -6.59 1.22
N TRP A 305 -12.14 -5.51 0.68
CA TRP A 305 -10.71 -5.23 0.80
C TRP A 305 -10.30 -4.81 2.21
N ARG A 306 -9.00 -4.97 2.50
CA ARG A 306 -8.32 -4.42 3.68
C ARG A 306 -7.44 -3.22 3.30
N ILE A 307 -7.37 -2.27 4.23
CA ILE A 307 -6.45 -1.13 4.21
C ILE A 307 -5.48 -1.37 5.36
N ILE A 308 -4.18 -1.38 5.10
CA ILE A 308 -3.16 -1.67 6.11
C ILE A 308 -2.33 -0.41 6.36
N TYR A 309 -2.21 -0.02 7.63
CA TYR A 309 -1.27 0.99 8.07
C TYR A 309 0.07 0.33 8.46
N ALA A 310 1.15 0.75 7.80
CA ALA A 310 2.50 0.24 7.96
C ALA A 310 3.42 1.36 8.50
N PRO A 311 3.39 1.62 9.83
CA PRO A 311 4.08 2.76 10.43
C PRO A 311 5.61 2.65 10.47
N ASP A 312 6.15 1.47 10.19
CA ASP A 312 7.58 1.23 10.01
C ASP A 312 8.09 1.78 8.66
N ILE A 313 7.19 2.04 7.70
CA ILE A 313 7.47 2.67 6.42
C ILE A 313 7.15 4.16 6.55
N VAL A 314 8.18 5.00 6.44
CA VAL A 314 8.05 6.46 6.62
C VAL A 314 8.10 7.16 5.27
N VAL A 315 7.26 8.19 5.12
CA VAL A 315 7.31 9.16 4.03
C VAL A 315 7.31 10.56 4.61
N ASN A 316 8.09 11.46 4.03
CA ASN A 316 8.15 12.85 4.48
C ASN A 316 7.12 13.70 3.74
N HIS A 317 6.44 14.56 4.48
CA HIS A 317 5.52 15.57 3.93
C HIS A 317 5.49 16.80 4.85
N PRO A 318 5.49 18.03 4.31
CA PRO A 318 5.43 19.23 5.13
C PRO A 318 4.14 19.26 5.97
N SER A 319 4.29 19.50 7.27
CA SER A 319 3.18 19.73 8.19
C SER A 319 2.72 21.17 8.04
N THR A 320 1.74 21.37 7.17
CA THR A 320 1.09 22.66 7.00
C THR A 320 -0.18 22.75 7.86
N ASP A 321 -0.38 23.92 8.46
CA ASP A 321 -1.66 24.24 9.07
C ASP A 321 -2.70 24.37 7.96
N ALA A 322 -3.76 23.58 8.07
CA ALA A 322 -4.84 23.61 7.11
C ALA A 322 -5.47 25.01 7.14
N ALA A 323 -5.27 25.78 6.07
CA ALA A 323 -5.83 27.10 5.94
C ALA A 323 -7.36 26.98 5.82
N ARG A 324 -8.08 27.16 6.94
CA ARG A 324 -9.54 27.04 7.03
C ARG A 324 -10.23 28.27 6.43
N HIS A 325 -10.15 28.42 5.12
CA HIS A 325 -10.82 29.50 4.39
C HIS A 325 -12.23 29.08 3.93
N ALA A 326 -12.97 30.02 3.33
CA ALA A 326 -14.35 29.80 2.90
C ALA A 326 -14.52 28.56 1.99
N VAL A 327 -13.55 28.30 1.10
CA VAL A 327 -13.55 27.11 0.22
C VAL A 327 -13.53 25.83 1.07
N TYR A 328 -12.68 25.76 2.09
CA TYR A 328 -12.62 24.61 2.99
C TYR A 328 -13.97 24.36 3.68
N TYR A 329 -14.58 25.39 4.29
CA TYR A 329 -15.85 25.23 5.00
C TYR A 329 -17.00 24.79 4.07
N ARG A 330 -17.10 25.40 2.88
CA ARG A 330 -18.12 25.05 1.89
C ARG A 330 -17.95 23.59 1.44
N THR A 331 -16.75 23.23 0.98
CA THR A 331 -16.49 21.91 0.39
C THR A 331 -16.54 20.81 1.45
N ASN A 332 -16.04 21.07 2.67
CA ASN A 332 -16.13 20.13 3.78
C ASN A 332 -17.59 19.81 4.13
N ALA A 333 -18.46 20.81 4.22
CA ALA A 333 -19.89 20.60 4.48
C ALA A 333 -20.59 19.86 3.34
N ARG A 334 -20.37 20.31 2.11
CA ARG A 334 -20.99 19.72 0.91
C ARG A 334 -20.59 18.27 0.72
N ASN A 335 -19.29 17.98 0.73
CA ASN A 335 -18.79 16.64 0.44
C ASN A 335 -19.15 15.66 1.54
N ARG A 336 -19.27 16.12 2.79
CA ARG A 336 -19.80 15.30 3.89
C ARG A 336 -21.24 14.83 3.63
N VAL A 337 -22.10 15.70 3.08
CA VAL A 337 -23.44 15.30 2.62
C VAL A 337 -23.35 14.29 1.48
N TRP A 338 -22.44 14.49 0.53
CA TRP A 338 -22.25 13.57 -0.58
C TRP A 338 -21.75 12.19 -0.14
N VAL A 339 -20.75 12.11 0.75
CA VAL A 339 -20.28 10.83 1.34
C VAL A 339 -21.45 10.07 1.96
N ALA A 340 -22.27 10.74 2.77
CA ALA A 340 -23.43 10.13 3.41
C ALA A 340 -24.44 9.60 2.38
N ARG A 341 -24.83 10.45 1.42
CA ARG A 341 -25.83 10.10 0.39
C ARG A 341 -25.35 8.97 -0.53
N ARG A 342 -24.06 8.91 -0.84
CA ARG A 342 -23.47 7.90 -1.72
C ARG A 342 -23.33 6.55 -1.03
N ASN A 343 -22.86 6.54 0.22
CA ASN A 343 -22.32 5.32 0.83
C ASN A 343 -23.12 4.80 2.03
N LEU A 344 -23.94 5.60 2.69
CA LEU A 344 -24.63 5.13 3.91
C LEU A 344 -25.98 4.49 3.61
N PRO A 345 -26.34 3.40 4.34
CA PRO A 345 -27.73 2.99 4.51
C PRO A 345 -28.58 4.20 4.96
N TRP A 346 -29.79 4.32 4.41
CA TRP A 346 -30.62 5.50 4.61
C TRP A 346 -30.86 5.87 6.09
N PRO A 347 -30.97 4.94 7.07
CA PRO A 347 -31.16 5.32 8.47
C PRO A 347 -29.93 6.01 9.09
N LEU A 348 -28.73 5.71 8.58
CA LEU A 348 -27.49 6.29 9.09
C LEU A 348 -27.22 7.68 8.52
N VAL A 349 -27.82 8.03 7.37
CA VAL A 349 -27.65 9.35 6.74
C VAL A 349 -28.04 10.50 7.69
N PRO A 350 -29.27 10.56 8.25
CA PRO A 350 -29.63 11.66 9.16
C PRO A 350 -28.81 11.65 10.45
N ILE A 351 -28.40 10.48 10.94
CA ILE A 351 -27.56 10.35 12.15
C ILE A 351 -26.17 10.93 11.90
N TYR A 352 -25.51 10.50 10.83
CA TYR A 352 -24.18 10.98 10.44
C TYR A 352 -24.17 12.49 10.21
N LEU A 353 -25.16 13.01 9.47
CA LEU A 353 -25.27 14.45 9.20
C LEU A 353 -25.61 15.25 10.45
N GLY A 354 -26.48 14.73 11.32
CA GLY A 354 -26.82 15.35 12.60
C GLY A 354 -25.60 15.45 13.52
N ASN A 355 -24.87 14.35 13.71
CA ASN A 355 -23.66 14.31 14.53
C ASN A 355 -22.62 15.33 14.07
N TRP A 356 -22.32 15.35 12.77
CA TRP A 356 -21.34 16.28 12.26
C TRP A 356 -21.80 17.73 12.25
N THR A 357 -23.10 17.99 12.08
CA THR A 357 -23.65 19.34 12.28
C THR A 357 -23.45 19.79 13.73
N ALA A 358 -23.74 18.93 14.71
CA ALA A 358 -23.52 19.22 16.12
C ALA A 358 -22.04 19.46 16.43
N ILE A 359 -21.13 18.60 15.95
CA ILE A 359 -19.68 18.77 16.11
C ILE A 359 -19.22 20.11 15.50
N THR A 360 -19.69 20.46 14.30
CA THR A 360 -19.32 21.73 13.66
C THR A 360 -19.82 22.93 14.48
N LEU A 361 -21.05 22.90 14.99
CA LEU A 361 -21.58 23.97 15.85
C LEU A 361 -20.80 24.11 17.17
N LEU A 362 -20.23 23.03 17.69
CA LEU A 362 -19.38 23.04 18.89
C LEU A 362 -17.93 23.50 18.62
N GLN A 363 -17.42 23.35 17.40
CA GLN A 363 -16.02 23.65 17.07
C GLN A 363 -15.85 24.99 16.36
N VAL A 364 -16.86 25.47 15.65
CA VAL A 364 -16.81 26.68 14.83
C VAL A 364 -17.70 27.74 15.47
N HIS A 365 -17.07 28.73 16.09
CA HIS A 365 -17.78 29.82 16.77
C HIS A 365 -17.95 31.06 15.88
N ASP A 366 -17.25 31.13 14.75
CA ASP A 366 -17.35 32.24 13.80
C ASP A 366 -18.62 32.14 12.94
N LYS A 367 -19.42 33.20 12.96
CA LYS A 367 -20.72 33.24 12.25
C LYS A 367 -20.57 33.21 10.75
N GLU A 368 -19.55 33.86 10.19
CA GLU A 368 -19.35 33.87 8.74
C GLU A 368 -18.93 32.49 8.22
N SER A 369 -18.01 31.82 8.92
CA SER A 369 -17.62 30.43 8.65
C SER A 369 -18.82 29.48 8.73
N LEU A 370 -19.69 29.62 9.75
CA LEU A 370 -20.91 28.82 9.85
C LEU A 370 -21.89 29.08 8.69
N LYS A 371 -22.08 30.34 8.27
CA LYS A 371 -22.91 30.65 7.09
C LYS A 371 -22.39 29.96 5.84
N VAL A 372 -21.07 30.00 5.62
CA VAL A 372 -20.43 29.33 4.48
C VAL A 372 -20.60 27.81 4.57
N TRP A 373 -20.44 27.24 5.76
CA TRP A 373 -20.66 25.81 6.01
C TRP A 373 -22.11 25.40 5.71
N PHE A 374 -23.11 26.11 6.22
CA PHE A 374 -24.52 25.79 5.94
C PHE A 374 -24.91 25.97 4.47
N ARG A 375 -24.30 26.93 3.76
CA ARG A 375 -24.45 27.03 2.29
C ARG A 375 -23.90 25.78 1.60
N GLY A 376 -22.71 25.32 2.01
CA GLY A 376 -22.12 24.08 1.51
C GLY A 376 -22.97 22.85 1.83
N PHE A 377 -23.52 22.75 3.04
CA PHE A 377 -24.44 21.68 3.42
C PHE A 377 -25.69 21.67 2.52
N ALA A 378 -26.33 22.84 2.32
CA ALA A 378 -27.49 22.98 1.46
C ALA A 378 -27.18 22.65 0.00
N GLU A 379 -26.00 23.04 -0.51
CA GLU A 379 -25.50 22.62 -1.82
C GLU A 379 -25.38 21.10 -1.90
N GLY A 380 -24.80 20.46 -0.88
CA GLY A 380 -24.64 19.00 -0.83
C GLY A 380 -25.96 18.23 -0.83
N VAL A 381 -27.02 18.82 -0.27
CA VAL A 381 -28.39 18.26 -0.33
C VAL A 381 -29.02 18.45 -1.71
N ARG A 382 -28.86 19.63 -2.31
CA ARG A 382 -29.57 20.02 -3.55
C ARG A 382 -28.93 19.51 -4.83
N THR A 383 -27.62 19.27 -4.82
CA THR A 383 -26.87 18.86 -6.02
C THR A 383 -26.70 17.35 -6.10
N PRO A 384 -26.53 16.77 -7.30
CA PRO A 384 -26.22 15.34 -7.45
C PRO A 384 -24.90 14.97 -6.76
N ALA A 385 -24.92 13.93 -5.93
CA ALA A 385 -23.72 13.40 -5.27
C ALA A 385 -22.98 12.36 -6.14
N GLY A 386 -23.40 12.14 -7.39
CA GLY A 386 -22.98 11.00 -8.21
C GLY A 386 -23.68 9.69 -7.84
N GLN A 387 -23.15 8.56 -8.30
CA GLN A 387 -23.77 7.25 -8.12
C GLN A 387 -23.86 6.86 -6.62
N ARG A 388 -25.04 6.39 -6.21
CA ARG A 388 -25.30 5.87 -4.85
C ARG A 388 -25.08 4.36 -4.81
N ARG A 389 -24.21 3.91 -3.90
CA ARG A 389 -23.90 2.50 -3.60
C ARG A 389 -23.78 2.35 -2.08
N PRO A 390 -24.90 2.14 -1.37
CA PRO A 390 -24.89 2.07 0.08
C PRO A 390 -24.15 0.83 0.54
N MET A 391 -23.25 0.99 1.50
CA MET A 391 -22.52 -0.11 2.10
C MET A 391 -23.47 -1.09 2.79
N SER A 392 -23.08 -2.36 2.84
CA SER A 392 -23.82 -3.39 3.54
C SER A 392 -23.82 -3.17 5.06
N TRP A 393 -24.82 -3.70 5.75
CA TRP A 393 -24.83 -3.71 7.22
C TRP A 393 -23.67 -4.52 7.82
N LYS A 394 -23.11 -5.50 7.08
CA LYS A 394 -21.89 -6.21 7.45
C LYS A 394 -20.70 -5.24 7.51
N THR A 395 -20.60 -4.35 6.53
CA THR A 395 -19.57 -3.29 6.48
C THR A 395 -19.75 -2.30 7.61
N VAL A 396 -20.98 -1.86 7.89
CA VAL A 396 -21.27 -1.01 9.06
C VAL A 396 -20.79 -1.66 10.35
N ALA A 397 -21.07 -2.95 10.56
CA ALA A 397 -20.62 -3.69 11.73
C ALA A 397 -19.09 -3.83 11.77
N ARG A 398 -18.43 -4.07 10.63
CA ARG A 398 -16.96 -4.13 10.52
C ARG A 398 -16.31 -2.81 10.92
N LEU A 399 -16.75 -1.69 10.34
CA LEU A 399 -16.27 -0.35 10.65
C LEU A 399 -16.48 0.00 12.13
N THR A 400 -17.64 -0.37 12.69
CA THR A 400 -17.96 -0.16 14.11
C THR A 400 -17.02 -0.96 15.03
N ARG A 401 -16.75 -2.24 14.73
CA ARG A 401 -15.80 -3.06 15.50
C ARG A 401 -14.36 -2.54 15.41
N ALA A 402 -14.01 -1.90 14.31
CA ALA A 402 -12.73 -1.22 14.13
C ALA A 402 -12.67 0.17 14.84
N GLY A 403 -13.69 0.52 15.64
CA GLY A 403 -13.75 1.76 16.42
C GLY A 403 -14.17 2.99 15.61
N ARG A 404 -14.52 2.85 14.33
CA ARG A 404 -14.88 3.95 13.42
C ARG A 404 -16.28 3.72 12.87
N PRO A 405 -17.33 3.73 13.72
CA PRO A 405 -18.69 3.56 13.22
C PRO A 405 -18.99 4.66 12.20
N PRO A 406 -19.65 4.36 11.06
CA PRO A 406 -19.83 5.30 9.95
C PRO A 406 -20.94 6.34 10.22
N VAL A 407 -20.89 6.93 11.42
CA VAL A 407 -21.80 7.95 11.96
C VAL A 407 -21.04 9.06 12.70
N VAL A 408 -19.72 8.94 12.88
CA VAL A 408 -18.84 9.92 13.55
C VAL A 408 -17.54 10.07 12.79
#